data_AF-A0A7K4B167-F1
#
_entry.id   AF-A0A7K4B167-F1
#
_cell.length_a   1.000
_cell.length_b   1.000
_cell.length_c   1.000
_cell.angle_alpha   90.00
_cell.angle_beta   90.00
_cell.angle_gamma   90.00
#
_symmetry.space_group_name_H-M   'P 1'
#
loop_
_entity.id
_entity.type
_entity.pdbx_description
1 polymer ?
#
loop_
_entity_poly.entity_id
_entity_poly.type
_entity_poly.pdbx_seq_one_letter_code
_entity_poly.pdbx_strand_id
1 'polypeptide(L)'
;MIGKFSIGIIALVLGAMLLCGAVSADRVDTLGEHGADRLLIATTTSLDATKLLDLLKEKFKEETGVTVEHVAVGTGMALEIARNCDADIVMVHDRVA
;
A
#
# COMPACT_ATOMS: atom_id res chain seq x y z
N MET A 1 -17.61 31.99 52.85
CA MET A 1 -17.03 32.30 51.52
C MET A 1 -16.19 31.16 50.91
N ILE A 2 -16.30 29.92 51.40
CA ILE A 2 -15.41 28.80 51.03
C ILE A 2 -15.97 27.92 49.87
N GLY A 3 -17.28 28.00 49.57
CA GLY A 3 -17.94 27.12 48.59
C GLY A 3 -17.78 27.47 47.11
N LYS A 4 -17.44 28.71 46.74
CA LYS A 4 -17.32 29.14 45.34
C LYS A 4 -15.95 28.81 44.73
N PHE A 5 -14.90 28.73 45.55
CA PHE A 5 -13.54 28.41 45.10
C PHE A 5 -13.35 26.92 44.79
N SER A 6 -14.04 26.03 45.52
CA SER A 6 -13.87 24.58 45.34
C SER A 6 -14.56 24.04 44.07
N ILE A 7 -15.70 24.61 43.69
CA ILE A 7 -16.44 24.24 42.47
C ILE A 7 -15.69 24.66 41.20
N GLY A 8 -15.04 25.83 41.22
CA GLY A 8 -14.26 26.33 40.08
C GLY A 8 -13.02 25.47 39.79
N ILE A 9 -12.36 24.96 40.82
CA ILE A 9 -11.19 24.08 40.67
C ILE A 9 -11.61 22.70 40.14
N ILE A 10 -12.72 22.15 40.64
CA ILE A 10 -13.24 20.86 40.16
C ILE A 10 -13.69 20.94 38.69
N ALA A 11 -14.34 22.03 38.28
CA ALA A 11 -14.73 22.26 36.88
C ALA A 11 -13.53 22.44 35.95
N LEU A 12 -12.46 23.10 36.42
CA LEU A 12 -11.21 23.25 35.67
C LEU A 12 -10.49 21.90 35.50
N VAL A 13 -10.45 21.08 36.54
CA VAL A 13 -9.78 19.77 36.53
C VAL A 13 -10.56 18.75 35.67
N LEU A 14 -11.89 18.73 35.75
CA LEU A 14 -12.74 17.91 34.86
C LEU A 14 -12.65 18.37 33.40
N GLY A 15 -12.60 19.68 33.15
CA GLY A 15 -12.39 20.24 31.81
C GLY A 15 -11.02 19.87 31.23
N ALA A 16 -9.97 19.93 32.03
CA ALA A 16 -8.62 19.53 31.63
C ALA A 16 -8.51 18.02 31.37
N MET A 17 -9.22 17.19 32.14
CA MET A 17 -9.23 15.73 31.96
C MET A 17 -10.03 15.31 30.70
N LEU A 18 -11.08 16.04 30.33
CA LEU A 18 -11.79 15.85 29.06
C LEU A 18 -10.97 16.30 27.85
N LEU A 19 -10.19 17.38 27.97
CA LEU A 19 -9.29 17.84 26.90
C LEU A 19 -8.08 16.90 26.71
N CYS A 20 -7.64 16.19 27.74
CA CYS A 20 -6.56 15.20 27.63
C CYS A 20 -7.06 13.85 27.08
N GLY A 21 -8.33 13.50 27.31
CA GLY A 21 -8.94 12.24 26.83
C GLY A 21 -9.23 12.16 25.33
N ALA A 22 -9.20 13.30 24.61
CA ALA A 22 -9.38 13.32 23.15
C ALA A 22 -8.07 13.11 22.37
N VAL A 23 -6.91 13.04 23.03
CA VAL A 23 -5.58 12.96 22.40
C VAL A 23 -4.97 11.55 22.42
N SER A 24 -5.79 10.51 22.40
CA SER A 24 -5.30 9.12 22.39
C SER A 24 -6.04 8.17 21.46
N ALA A 25 -6.65 8.69 20.39
CA ALA A 25 -7.24 7.86 19.33
C ALA A 25 -6.42 7.80 18.02
N ASP A 26 -5.37 8.63 17.86
CA ASP A 26 -4.41 8.44 16.77
C ASP A 26 -3.53 7.23 17.11
N ARG A 27 -4.01 6.07 16.67
CA ARG A 27 -3.23 4.85 16.61
C ARG A 27 -1.95 5.12 15.83
N VAL A 28 -0.87 4.70 16.45
CA VAL A 28 0.44 4.47 15.85
C VAL A 28 0.27 3.43 14.73
N ASP A 29 0.06 3.90 13.49
CA ASP A 29 0.21 3.09 12.27
C ASP A 29 1.46 3.56 11.49
N THR A 30 2.57 3.77 12.19
CA THR A 30 3.89 4.01 11.58
C THR A 30 4.75 2.75 11.57
N LEU A 31 4.13 1.59 11.32
CA LEU A 31 4.87 0.48 10.72
C LEU A 31 5.05 0.87 9.25
N GLY A 32 6.23 1.42 8.94
CA GLY A 32 6.54 1.98 7.62
C GLY A 32 6.02 1.12 6.48
N GLU A 33 5.22 1.74 5.60
CA GLU A 33 4.85 1.20 4.30
C GLU A 33 6.13 0.83 3.55
N HIS A 34 6.51 -0.44 3.63
CA HIS A 34 7.36 -1.08 2.63
C HIS A 34 6.45 -1.66 1.55
N GLY A 35 5.61 -0.81 0.96
CA GLY A 35 4.95 -1.10 -0.30
C GLY A 35 5.66 -0.27 -1.34
N ALA A 36 6.48 -0.89 -2.19
CA ALA A 36 6.95 -0.17 -3.37
C ALA A 36 5.70 0.37 -4.08
N ASP A 37 5.63 1.68 -4.31
CA ASP A 37 4.52 2.34 -5.02
C ASP A 37 4.28 1.77 -6.43
N ARG A 38 5.20 0.92 -6.88
CA ARG A 38 5.27 0.34 -8.20
C ARG A 38 5.69 -1.13 -8.15
N LEU A 39 5.08 -1.93 -9.01
CA LEU A 39 5.40 -3.33 -9.26
C LEU A 39 5.56 -3.56 -10.77
N LEU A 40 6.67 -4.17 -11.18
CA LEU A 40 6.99 -4.46 -12.58
C LEU A 40 6.86 -5.95 -12.90
N ILE A 41 6.09 -6.26 -13.95
CA ILE A 41 5.86 -7.62 -14.44
C ILE A 41 6.60 -7.83 -15.77
N ALA A 42 7.50 -8.82 -15.83
CA ALA A 42 8.02 -9.34 -17.09
C ALA A 42 7.04 -10.39 -17.66
N THR A 43 6.55 -10.18 -18.88
CA THR A 43 5.53 -11.06 -19.49
C THR A 43 5.80 -11.32 -20.98
N THR A 44 4.94 -12.14 -21.59
CA THR A 44 5.02 -12.44 -23.03
C THR A 44 4.14 -11.50 -23.87
N THR A 45 4.56 -11.22 -25.10
CA THR A 45 3.76 -10.44 -26.08
C THR A 45 2.38 -11.06 -26.35
N SER A 46 2.28 -12.39 -26.31
CA SER A 46 1.01 -13.09 -26.47
C SER A 46 0.01 -12.81 -25.35
N LEU A 47 0.50 -12.62 -24.11
CA LEU A 47 -0.37 -12.25 -22.98
C LEU A 47 -0.73 -10.76 -23.04
N ASP A 48 0.22 -9.88 -23.37
CA ASP A 48 -0.03 -8.44 -23.53
C ASP A 48 -1.12 -8.16 -24.59
N ALA A 49 -1.09 -8.91 -25.70
CA ALA A 49 -2.10 -8.79 -26.76
C ALA A 49 -3.54 -9.08 -26.27
N THR A 50 -3.71 -9.83 -25.18
CA THR A 50 -5.03 -10.09 -24.61
C THR A 50 -5.60 -8.91 -23.82
N LYS A 51 -4.76 -7.94 -23.44
CA LYS A 51 -5.10 -6.82 -22.55
C LYS A 51 -5.57 -7.23 -21.16
N LEU A 52 -5.34 -8.50 -20.76
CA LEU A 52 -5.65 -8.98 -19.43
C LEU A 52 -4.95 -8.18 -18.33
N LEU A 53 -3.65 -7.93 -18.49
CA LEU A 53 -2.88 -7.20 -17.48
C LEU A 53 -3.34 -5.75 -17.34
N ASP A 54 -3.76 -5.11 -18.43
CA ASP A 54 -4.29 -3.74 -18.36
C ASP A 54 -5.57 -3.67 -17.51
N LEU A 55 -6.43 -4.68 -17.59
CA LEU A 55 -7.62 -4.78 -16.73
C LEU A 55 -7.28 -5.08 -15.26
N LEU A 56 -6.28 -5.94 -15.03
CA LEU A 56 -5.87 -6.32 -13.67
C LEU A 56 -5.14 -5.18 -12.95
N LYS A 57 -4.33 -4.39 -13.67
CA LYS A 57 -3.60 -3.24 -13.12
C LYS A 57 -4.54 -2.24 -12.46
N GLU A 58 -5.61 -1.86 -13.15
CA GLU A 58 -6.56 -0.87 -12.62
C GLU A 58 -7.24 -1.39 -11.35
N LYS A 59 -7.74 -2.63 -11.37
CA LYS A 59 -8.35 -3.27 -10.19
C LYS A 59 -7.38 -3.40 -9.03
N PHE A 60 -6.16 -3.85 -9.31
CA PHE A 60 -5.14 -4.02 -8.28
C PHE A 60 -4.75 -2.68 -7.65
N LYS A 61 -4.63 -1.62 -8.46
CA LYS A 61 -4.36 -0.27 -7.98
C LYS A 61 -5.51 0.29 -7.14
N GLU A 62 -6.76 0.07 -7.55
CA GLU A 62 -7.93 0.48 -6.77
C GLU A 62 -7.97 -0.18 -5.38
N GLU A 63 -7.58 -1.45 -5.28
CA GLU A 63 -7.60 -2.21 -4.02
C GLU A 63 -6.38 -1.98 -3.12
N THR A 64 -5.20 -1.80 -3.71
CA THR A 64 -3.92 -1.80 -2.97
C THR A 64 -3.19 -0.47 -2.98
N GLY A 65 -3.54 0.45 -3.87
CA GLY A 65 -2.80 1.69 -4.11
C GLY A 65 -1.50 1.53 -4.92
N VAL A 66 -1.05 0.31 -5.20
CA VAL A 66 0.20 0.03 -5.90
C VAL A 66 0.04 0.13 -7.41
N THR A 67 0.96 0.83 -8.08
CA THR A 67 0.98 0.96 -9.54
C THR A 67 1.63 -0.27 -10.18
N VAL A 68 0.90 -0.98 -11.04
CA VAL A 68 1.44 -2.15 -11.74
C VAL A 68 1.82 -1.78 -13.17
N GLU A 69 3.03 -2.13 -13.57
CA GLU A 69 3.55 -1.98 -14.92
C GLU A 69 3.98 -3.33 -15.49
N HIS A 70 4.09 -3.44 -16.81
CA HIS A 70 4.60 -4.65 -17.43
C HIS A 70 5.46 -4.37 -18.66
N VAL A 71 6.41 -5.26 -18.91
CA VAL A 71 7.21 -5.32 -20.13
C VAL A 71 6.89 -6.62 -20.86
N ALA A 72 6.51 -6.52 -22.14
CA ALA A 72 6.10 -7.65 -22.95
C ALA A 72 7.19 -8.01 -23.96
N VAL A 73 7.81 -9.18 -23.79
CA VAL A 73 8.91 -9.68 -24.63
C VAL A 73 8.71 -11.16 -24.97
N GLY A 74 9.65 -11.81 -25.64
CA GLY A 74 9.63 -13.27 -25.78
C GLY A 74 9.93 -13.97 -24.45
N THR A 75 9.46 -15.22 -24.27
CA THR A 75 9.62 -15.97 -23.01
C THR A 75 11.05 -16.00 -22.48
N GLY A 76 12.04 -16.30 -23.34
CA GLY A 76 13.45 -16.35 -22.93
C GLY A 76 13.95 -15.02 -22.37
N MET A 77 13.57 -13.89 -22.99
CA MET A 77 13.94 -12.56 -22.50
C MET A 77 13.19 -12.22 -21.21
N ALA A 78 11.91 -12.57 -21.08
CA ALA A 78 11.15 -12.34 -19.84
C ALA A 78 11.78 -13.07 -18.64
N LEU A 79 12.24 -14.31 -18.86
CA LEU A 79 12.97 -15.07 -17.85
C LEU A 79 14.34 -14.48 -17.56
N GLU A 80 15.05 -13.95 -18.55
CA GLU A 80 16.34 -13.29 -18.35
C GLU A 80 16.21 -12.00 -17.52
N ILE A 81 15.22 -11.16 -17.83
CA ILE A 81 14.88 -9.97 -17.02
C ILE A 81 14.62 -10.37 -15.56
N ALA A 82 13.88 -11.45 -15.34
CA ALA A 82 13.61 -11.96 -14.00
C ALA A 82 14.87 -12.51 -13.31
N ARG A 83 15.75 -13.22 -14.03
CA ARG A 83 17.05 -13.71 -13.49
C ARG A 83 17.97 -12.58 -13.06
N ASN A 84 17.93 -11.46 -13.78
CA ASN A 84 18.70 -10.26 -13.47
C ASN A 84 18.07 -9.41 -12.36
N CYS A 85 16.90 -9.83 -11.83
CA CYS A 85 16.11 -9.08 -10.85
C CYS A 85 15.68 -7.69 -11.35
N ASP A 86 15.53 -7.53 -12.67
CA ASP A 86 15.06 -6.29 -13.29
C ASP A 86 13.52 -6.15 -13.23
N ALA A 87 12.81 -7.22 -12.87
CA ALA A 87 11.36 -7.24 -12.66
C ALA A 87 11.00 -7.96 -11.36
N ASP A 88 9.89 -7.55 -10.74
CA ASP A 88 9.40 -8.09 -9.46
C ASP A 88 8.64 -9.40 -9.65
N ILE A 89 7.90 -9.53 -10.76
CA ILE A 89 7.11 -10.71 -11.11
C ILE A 89 7.42 -11.14 -12.54
N VAL A 90 7.47 -12.44 -12.76
CA VAL A 90 7.49 -13.03 -14.11
C VAL A 90 6.19 -13.79 -14.36
N MET A 91 5.56 -13.52 -15.51
CA MET A 91 4.32 -14.18 -15.93
C MET A 91 4.48 -14.75 -17.33
N VAL A 92 4.76 -16.05 -17.40
CA VAL A 92 4.89 -16.81 -18.65
C VAL A 92 4.00 -18.05 -18.63
N HIS A 93 3.69 -18.58 -19.80
CA HIS A 93 2.89 -19.80 -19.96
C HIS A 93 3.66 -20.90 -20.72
N ASP A 94 4.98 -20.93 -20.54
CA ASP A 94 5.88 -21.93 -21.12
C ASP A 94 6.63 -22.67 -20.00
N ARG A 95 6.65 -24.00 -20.05
CA ARG A 95 7.27 -24.87 -19.04
C ARG A 95 8.71 -25.25 -19.35
N VAL A 96 9.15 -25.11 -20.60
CA VAL A 96 10.44 -25.67 -21.07
C VAL A 96 11.46 -24.57 -21.40
N ALA A 97 11.10 -23.32 -21.15
CA ALA A 97 11.94 -22.16 -21.47
C ALA A 97 13.18 -22.01 -20.57
#